data_AF-X1DSJ2-F1
#
_entry.id   AF-X1DSJ2-F1
#
_cell.length_a   1.000
_cell.length_b   1.000
_cell.length_c   1.000
_cell.angle_alpha   90.00
_cell.angle_beta   90.00
_cell.angle_gamma   90.00
#
_symmetry.space_group_name_H-M   'P 1'
#
loop_
_entity.id
_entity.type
_entity.pdbx_description
1 polymer ?
#
loop_
_entity_poly.entity_id
_entity_poly.type
_entity_poly.pdbx_seq_one_letter_code
_entity_poly.pdbx_strand_id
1 'polypeptide(L)'
;MALLGKKQPNENLELPEETQIPTVEGSLVDAIAPSALQVTSNYVQIGKKYSRTFFVITYPRFLTANWLSPIINLDKVFNASMFIHPADTGIILKKLRKKLTQIESQIATEEEQGKIRNPILETARDDIENLRDKLIQGTEKFFKYALYITIFEDSIEKLNEAEEQILSLFEAKMVYIRPALFQQEAGINSTLPLGEDKLLVTNSMNTAPLSTTFPFVSSNLSSNKGILYGINRHNNSLIIFDRFSMENGNMVIFGKAGGGKSYAVKVEILRSLMFGADIIVIDPENEYQHLAETVDGSYLKISLTSKHHINPFDISPPGPDETTEEIIRSKIMDLVGLLKVALGKLTPEENSILDKALNEVYASKDITPQSDLKNITPPLLEDLQTILENMEVE
;
A
#
# COMPACT_ATOMS: atom_id res chain seq x y z
N MET A 1 14.18 106.24 -1.17
CA MET A 1 13.48 106.25 0.13
C MET A 1 12.02 105.93 -0.16
N ALA A 2 11.54 104.75 0.21
CA ALA A 2 10.96 104.48 1.54
C ALA A 2 9.69 105.33 1.77
N LEU A 3 8.55 104.83 2.25
CA LEU A 3 8.06 103.52 2.69
C LEU A 3 6.57 103.77 3.06
N LEU A 4 5.80 102.68 3.20
CA LEU A 4 4.54 102.54 3.96
C LEU A 4 3.20 102.92 3.29
N GLY A 5 2.60 101.90 2.66
CA GLY A 5 1.15 101.71 2.57
C GLY A 5 0.71 100.51 3.41
N LYS A 6 -0.44 100.64 4.08
CA LYS A 6 -0.98 99.83 5.20
C LYS A 6 -1.34 98.35 4.85
N LYS A 7 -1.35 97.53 5.91
CA LYS A 7 -1.80 96.12 6.01
C LYS A 7 -3.12 95.82 5.26
N GLN A 8 -3.11 94.74 4.48
CA GLN A 8 -4.30 93.96 4.07
C GLN A 8 -4.43 92.68 4.91
N PRO A 9 -5.64 92.13 5.07
CA PRO A 9 -5.96 91.08 6.05
C PRO A 9 -5.63 89.67 5.53
N ASN A 10 -5.42 88.76 6.49
CA ASN A 10 -5.17 87.31 6.34
C ASN A 10 -5.68 86.69 5.03
N GLU A 11 -4.76 86.28 4.17
CA GLU A 11 -4.98 85.18 3.24
C GLU A 11 -4.73 83.88 3.99
N ASN A 12 -5.79 83.07 4.10
CA ASN A 12 -5.69 81.69 4.55
C ASN A 12 -4.74 80.93 3.61
N LEU A 13 -3.61 80.47 4.14
CA LEU A 13 -2.82 79.43 3.51
C LEU A 13 -3.64 78.15 3.53
N GLU A 14 -4.35 77.88 2.44
CA GLU A 14 -4.89 76.55 2.15
C GLU A 14 -3.69 75.61 1.95
N LEU A 15 -3.53 74.67 2.89
CA LEU A 15 -2.63 73.54 2.74
C LEU A 15 -3.04 72.75 1.49
N PRO A 16 -2.10 72.23 0.67
CA PRO A 16 -2.45 71.39 -0.46
C PRO A 16 -3.28 70.21 0.05
N GLU A 17 -4.36 69.87 -0.66
CA GLU A 17 -5.17 68.67 -0.38
C GLU A 17 -4.23 67.50 -0.10
N GLU A 18 -4.36 66.90 1.09
CA GLU A 18 -3.66 65.67 1.44
C GLU A 18 -3.91 64.68 0.30
N THR A 19 -2.86 64.40 -0.48
CA THR A 19 -2.86 63.28 -1.40
C THR A 19 -3.12 62.06 -0.54
N GLN A 20 -4.35 61.55 -0.57
CA GLN A 20 -4.74 60.33 0.12
C GLN A 20 -3.81 59.22 -0.41
N ILE A 21 -2.77 58.91 0.36
CA ILE A 21 -1.98 57.71 0.15
C ILE A 21 -2.95 56.57 0.46
N PRO A 22 -3.30 55.71 -0.52
CA PRO A 22 -4.22 54.62 -0.25
C PRO A 22 -3.59 53.75 0.83
N THR A 23 -4.22 53.71 2.00
CA THR A 23 -3.94 52.74 3.04
C THR A 23 -4.27 51.37 2.47
N VAL A 24 -3.23 50.63 2.08
CA VAL A 24 -3.37 49.22 1.72
C VAL A 24 -3.66 48.47 3.02
N GLU A 25 -4.94 48.28 3.33
CA GLU A 25 -5.33 47.26 4.30
C GLU A 25 -4.89 45.90 3.71
N GLY A 26 -3.82 45.33 4.25
CA GLY A 26 -3.25 44.08 3.74
C GLY A 26 -4.29 42.98 3.79
N SER A 27 -4.73 42.53 2.61
CA SER A 27 -5.69 41.43 2.49
C SER A 27 -4.99 40.09 2.77
N LEU A 28 -5.77 39.05 3.06
CA LEU A 28 -5.23 37.67 3.13
C LEU A 28 -4.51 37.29 1.83
N VAL A 29 -4.98 37.81 0.69
CA VAL A 29 -4.37 37.59 -0.64
C VAL A 29 -2.96 38.18 -0.67
N ASP A 30 -2.76 39.39 -0.13
CA ASP A 30 -1.45 40.04 -0.05
C ASP A 30 -0.49 39.29 0.89
N ALA A 31 -1.02 38.68 1.95
CA ALA A 31 -0.23 37.89 2.90
C ALA A 31 0.27 36.55 2.33
N ILE A 32 -0.48 35.94 1.40
CA ILE A 32 -0.12 34.65 0.77
C ILE A 32 0.51 34.82 -0.61
N ALA A 33 0.46 36.01 -1.21
CA ALA A 33 1.05 36.28 -2.52
C ALA A 33 2.57 36.11 -2.49
N PRO A 34 3.18 35.50 -3.52
CA PRO A 34 4.63 35.41 -3.60
C PRO A 34 5.24 36.80 -3.77
N SER A 35 6.43 37.02 -3.20
CA SER A 35 7.12 38.33 -3.27
C SER A 35 7.42 38.80 -4.69
N ALA A 36 7.56 37.88 -5.64
CA ALA A 36 7.70 38.16 -7.07
C ALA A 36 7.32 36.92 -7.90
N LEU A 37 6.77 37.17 -9.08
CA LEU A 37 6.45 36.16 -10.09
C LEU A 37 7.01 36.62 -11.44
N GLN A 38 7.87 35.81 -12.05
CA GLN A 38 8.40 36.07 -13.39
C GLN A 38 7.97 34.94 -14.33
N VAL A 39 7.22 35.28 -15.36
CA VAL A 39 6.82 34.35 -16.42
C VAL A 39 7.78 34.49 -17.59
N THR A 40 8.40 33.38 -17.99
CA THR A 40 9.21 33.30 -19.20
C THR A 40 8.57 32.36 -20.21
N SER A 41 9.15 32.23 -21.40
CA SER A 41 8.68 31.28 -22.40
C SER A 41 8.82 29.82 -21.94
N ASN A 42 9.81 29.49 -21.10
CA ASN A 42 10.15 28.10 -20.77
C ASN A 42 9.94 27.73 -19.29
N TYR A 43 9.77 28.70 -18.39
CA TYR A 43 9.50 28.45 -16.97
C TYR A 43 8.79 29.62 -16.29
N VAL A 44 8.18 29.39 -15.13
CA VAL A 44 7.76 30.43 -14.19
C VAL A 44 8.66 30.42 -12.97
N GLN A 45 9.23 31.56 -12.60
CA GLN A 45 9.93 31.74 -11.34
C GLN A 45 8.97 32.30 -10.29
N ILE A 46 8.86 31.61 -9.15
CA ILE A 46 8.02 31.99 -8.00
C ILE A 46 8.94 32.12 -6.80
N GLY A 47 9.23 33.35 -6.39
CA GLY A 47 10.27 33.62 -5.39
C GLY A 47 11.62 33.05 -5.83
N LYS A 48 12.11 32.03 -5.10
CA LYS A 48 13.40 31.35 -5.38
C LYS A 48 13.27 30.05 -6.18
N LYS A 49 12.05 29.59 -6.45
CA LYS A 49 11.80 28.32 -7.15
C LYS A 49 11.52 28.58 -8.63
N TYR A 50 12.00 27.68 -9.47
CA TYR A 50 11.75 27.64 -10.90
C TYR A 50 10.81 26.49 -11.21
N SER A 51 9.80 26.74 -12.03
CA SER A 51 8.78 25.75 -12.36
C SER A 51 8.57 25.62 -13.85
N ARG A 52 8.32 24.40 -14.32
CA ARG A 52 8.02 24.11 -15.74
C ARG A 52 6.86 23.14 -15.81
N THR A 53 5.87 23.51 -16.61
CA THR A 53 4.69 22.68 -16.86
C THR A 53 4.85 21.90 -18.15
N PHE A 54 4.48 20.63 -18.09
CA PHE A 54 4.44 19.69 -19.19
C PHE A 54 3.01 19.19 -19.41
N PHE A 55 2.69 18.89 -20.67
CA PHE A 55 1.44 18.24 -21.04
C PHE A 55 1.71 17.05 -21.95
N VAL A 56 0.84 16.04 -21.90
CA VAL A 56 0.95 14.87 -22.77
C VAL A 56 0.39 15.18 -24.15
N ILE A 57 1.19 14.91 -25.19
CA ILE A 57 0.77 15.04 -26.60
C ILE A 57 0.20 13.75 -27.16
N THR A 58 0.77 12.60 -26.80
CA THR A 58 0.46 11.32 -27.44
C THR A 58 0.56 10.19 -26.43
N TYR A 59 -0.38 9.27 -26.52
CA TYR A 59 -0.41 8.02 -25.77
C TYR A 59 -0.21 6.83 -26.71
N PRO A 60 0.35 5.70 -26.22
CA PRO A 60 0.42 4.48 -27.01
C PRO A 60 -0.99 3.90 -27.26
N ARG A 61 -1.10 3.02 -28.25
CA ARG A 61 -2.36 2.32 -28.58
C ARG A 61 -2.91 1.53 -27.38
N PHE A 62 -2.03 0.97 -26.57
CA PHE A 62 -2.38 0.23 -25.37
C PHE A 62 -1.67 0.86 -24.16
N LEU A 63 -2.46 1.36 -23.22
CA LEU A 63 -2.01 1.80 -21.91
C LEU A 63 -2.24 0.66 -20.92
N THR A 64 -1.19 0.22 -20.24
CA THR A 64 -1.29 -0.77 -19.17
C THR A 64 -1.61 -0.07 -17.85
N ALA A 65 -2.25 -0.77 -16.93
CA ALA A 65 -2.41 -0.26 -15.56
C ALA A 65 -1.04 0.09 -14.96
N ASN A 66 -1.02 1.07 -14.04
CA ASN A 66 0.19 1.49 -13.31
C ASN A 66 1.27 2.19 -14.17
N TRP A 67 0.94 2.62 -15.39
CA TRP A 67 1.90 3.28 -16.29
C TRP A 67 2.44 4.61 -15.72
N LEU A 68 1.67 5.31 -14.88
CA LEU A 68 2.05 6.59 -14.28
C LEU A 68 2.90 6.46 -13.01
N SER A 69 3.03 5.26 -12.44
CA SER A 69 3.75 5.06 -11.17
C SER A 69 5.20 5.53 -11.13
N PRO A 70 6.02 5.40 -12.18
CA PRO A 70 7.37 5.95 -12.16
C PRO A 70 7.41 7.47 -11.95
N ILE A 71 6.37 8.18 -12.39
CA ILE A 71 6.23 9.63 -12.21
C ILE A 71 5.72 9.95 -10.80
N ILE A 72 4.77 9.18 -10.30
CA ILE A 72 4.20 9.38 -8.95
C ILE A 72 5.24 9.14 -7.86
N ASN A 73 6.13 8.17 -8.07
CA ASN A 73 7.22 7.83 -7.15
C ASN A 73 8.52 8.60 -7.45
N LEU A 74 8.46 9.62 -8.31
CA LEU A 74 9.61 10.46 -8.61
C LEU A 74 9.99 11.27 -7.36
N ASP A 75 11.25 11.22 -6.95
CA ASP A 75 11.79 11.98 -5.81
C ASP A 75 12.01 13.46 -6.17
N LYS A 76 10.91 14.14 -6.53
CA LYS A 76 10.85 15.53 -6.96
C LYS A 76 9.57 16.17 -6.44
N VAL A 77 9.62 17.49 -6.21
CA VAL A 77 8.40 18.25 -5.89
C VAL A 77 7.71 18.60 -7.20
N PHE A 78 6.49 18.10 -7.39
CA PHE A 78 5.67 18.43 -8.54
C PHE A 78 4.19 18.47 -8.19
N ASN A 79 3.43 19.21 -8.99
CA ASN A 79 1.98 19.13 -9.04
C ASN A 79 1.57 18.35 -10.29
N ALA A 80 0.57 17.48 -10.18
CA ALA A 80 -0.05 16.83 -11.32
C ALA A 80 -1.55 17.07 -11.30
N SER A 81 -2.14 17.31 -12.47
CA SER A 81 -3.58 17.49 -12.61
C SER A 81 -4.10 16.71 -13.81
N MET A 82 -5.21 16.03 -13.57
CA MET A 82 -5.91 15.18 -14.53
C MET A 82 -7.29 15.79 -14.78
N PHE A 83 -7.54 16.25 -16.00
CA PHE A 83 -8.85 16.76 -16.39
C PHE A 83 -9.56 15.75 -17.27
N ILE A 84 -10.79 15.41 -16.87
CA ILE A 84 -11.64 14.46 -17.58
C ILE A 84 -12.89 15.22 -18.00
N HIS A 85 -12.94 15.59 -19.28
CA HIS A 85 -14.07 16.30 -19.87
C HIS A 85 -14.95 15.30 -20.64
N PRO A 86 -16.17 15.00 -20.18
CA PRO A 86 -17.09 14.11 -20.89
C PRO A 86 -17.41 14.65 -22.29
N ALA A 87 -17.39 13.77 -23.29
CA ALA A 87 -17.82 14.12 -24.65
C ALA A 87 -19.22 13.58 -24.93
N ASP A 88 -20.00 14.32 -25.73
CA ASP A 88 -21.31 13.86 -26.20
C ASP A 88 -21.15 12.65 -27.14
N THR A 89 -21.65 11.50 -26.70
CA THR A 89 -21.56 10.24 -27.45
C THR A 89 -22.20 10.35 -28.83
N GLY A 90 -23.31 11.08 -28.99
CA GLY A 90 -23.98 11.26 -30.27
C GLY A 90 -23.13 12.01 -31.30
N ILE A 91 -22.43 13.06 -30.86
CA ILE A 91 -21.47 13.81 -31.71
C ILE A 91 -20.29 12.92 -32.09
N ILE A 92 -19.77 12.13 -31.15
CA ILE A 92 -18.64 11.21 -31.40
C ILE A 92 -19.03 10.12 -32.39
N LEU A 93 -20.20 9.48 -32.23
CA LEU A 93 -20.72 8.46 -33.15
C LEU A 93 -20.86 9.00 -34.57
N LYS A 94 -21.35 10.24 -34.75
CA LYS A 94 -21.43 10.89 -36.07
C LYS A 94 -20.04 11.09 -36.69
N LYS A 95 -19.04 11.50 -35.89
CA LYS A 95 -17.65 11.67 -36.36
C LYS A 95 -17.02 10.33 -36.74
N LEU A 96 -17.18 9.29 -35.92
CA LEU A 96 -16.70 7.95 -36.19
C LEU A 96 -17.31 7.38 -37.47
N ARG A 97 -18.63 7.53 -37.67
CA ARG A 97 -19.31 7.12 -38.91
C ARG A 97 -18.71 7.80 -40.14
N LYS A 98 -18.51 9.13 -40.10
CA LYS A 98 -17.89 9.86 -41.21
C LYS A 98 -16.47 9.37 -41.49
N LYS A 99 -15.67 9.11 -40.45
CA LYS A 99 -14.30 8.64 -40.58
C LYS A 99 -14.25 7.21 -41.15
N LEU A 100 -15.15 6.35 -40.70
CA LEU A 100 -15.29 4.99 -41.23
C LEU A 100 -15.64 5.02 -42.72
N THR A 101 -16.62 5.83 -43.13
CA THR A 101 -16.97 5.97 -44.55
C THR A 101 -15.77 6.40 -45.39
N GLN A 102 -14.93 7.32 -44.89
CA GLN A 102 -13.70 7.72 -45.58
C GLN A 102 -12.70 6.57 -45.73
N ILE A 103 -12.51 5.76 -44.69
CA ILE A 103 -11.59 4.61 -44.71
C ILE A 103 -12.13 3.54 -45.67
N GLU A 104 -13.41 3.21 -45.60
CA GLU A 104 -14.07 2.26 -46.51
C GLU A 104 -13.95 2.70 -47.98
N SER A 105 -14.20 3.97 -48.28
CA SER A 105 -14.02 4.49 -49.64
C SER A 105 -12.57 4.39 -50.11
N GLN A 106 -11.60 4.62 -49.20
CA GLN A 106 -10.18 4.47 -49.52
C GLN A 106 -9.81 3.00 -49.80
N ILE A 107 -10.29 2.06 -48.97
CA ILE A 107 -10.08 0.63 -49.18
C ILE A 107 -10.65 0.20 -50.53
N ALA A 108 -11.91 0.56 -50.83
CA ALA A 108 -12.55 0.24 -52.10
C ALA A 108 -11.78 0.82 -53.30
N THR A 109 -11.27 2.06 -53.20
CA THR A 109 -10.45 2.67 -54.26
C THR A 109 -9.11 1.93 -54.45
N GLU A 110 -8.46 1.49 -53.38
CA GLU A 110 -7.22 0.72 -53.46
C GLU A 110 -7.46 -0.66 -54.08
N GLU A 111 -8.57 -1.33 -53.75
CA GLU A 111 -8.98 -2.60 -54.36
C GLU A 111 -9.31 -2.46 -55.85
N GLU A 112 -10.04 -1.40 -56.26
CA GLU A 112 -10.31 -1.10 -57.67
C GLU A 112 -9.04 -0.86 -58.48
N GLN A 113 -8.01 -0.27 -57.85
CA GLN A 113 -6.69 -0.08 -58.45
C GLN A 113 -5.85 -1.37 -58.49
N GLY A 114 -6.39 -2.50 -58.02
CA GLY A 114 -5.69 -3.78 -57.96
C GLY A 114 -4.55 -3.82 -56.95
N LYS A 115 -4.54 -2.91 -55.96
CA LYS A 115 -3.52 -2.91 -54.91
C LYS A 115 -3.78 -4.05 -53.93
N ILE A 116 -2.71 -4.55 -53.33
CA ILE A 116 -2.79 -5.53 -52.24
C ILE A 116 -3.42 -4.85 -51.02
N ARG A 117 -4.18 -5.61 -50.23
CA ARG A 117 -4.81 -5.18 -48.98
C ARG A 117 -3.83 -4.41 -48.10
N ASN A 118 -4.28 -3.28 -47.57
CA ASN A 118 -3.51 -2.40 -46.70
C ASN A 118 -3.86 -2.68 -45.22
N PRO A 119 -2.98 -3.39 -44.47
CA PRO A 119 -3.31 -3.81 -43.10
C PRO A 119 -3.57 -2.65 -42.15
N ILE A 120 -3.00 -1.47 -42.44
CA ILE A 120 -3.17 -0.26 -41.61
C ILE A 120 -4.61 0.25 -41.74
N LEU A 121 -5.17 0.28 -42.96
CA LEU A 121 -6.54 0.71 -43.19
C LEU A 121 -7.56 -0.29 -42.64
N GLU A 122 -7.31 -1.59 -42.81
CA GLU A 122 -8.17 -2.64 -42.24
C GLU A 122 -8.20 -2.56 -40.71
N THR A 123 -7.03 -2.44 -40.07
CA THR A 123 -6.94 -2.29 -38.61
C THR A 123 -7.67 -1.03 -38.14
N ALA A 124 -7.53 0.09 -38.87
CA ALA A 124 -8.21 1.33 -38.52
C ALA A 124 -9.74 1.22 -38.67
N ARG A 125 -10.23 0.51 -39.70
CA ARG A 125 -11.64 0.21 -39.87
C ARG A 125 -12.17 -0.59 -38.68
N ASP A 126 -11.50 -1.69 -38.36
CA ASP A 126 -11.92 -2.61 -37.30
C ASP A 126 -11.87 -1.94 -35.91
N ASP A 127 -10.86 -1.11 -35.64
CA ASP A 127 -10.78 -0.32 -34.39
C ASP A 127 -11.96 0.66 -34.25
N ILE A 128 -12.35 1.32 -35.35
CA ILE A 128 -13.48 2.26 -35.35
C ILE A 128 -14.81 1.53 -35.19
N GLU A 129 -15.02 0.42 -35.89
CA GLU A 129 -16.20 -0.46 -35.73
C GLU A 129 -16.34 -0.92 -34.28
N ASN A 130 -15.29 -1.52 -33.72
CA ASN A 130 -15.27 -2.00 -32.34
C ASN A 130 -15.57 -0.90 -31.32
N LEU A 131 -14.96 0.28 -31.47
CA LEU A 131 -15.23 1.42 -30.59
C LEU A 131 -16.68 1.90 -30.73
N ARG A 132 -17.20 1.97 -31.96
CA ARG A 132 -18.57 2.42 -32.22
C ARG A 132 -19.59 1.49 -31.57
N ASP A 133 -19.40 0.19 -31.68
CA ASP A 133 -20.30 -0.82 -31.11
C ASP A 133 -20.34 -0.71 -29.58
N LYS A 134 -19.18 -0.58 -28.93
CA LYS A 134 -19.10 -0.37 -27.47
C LYS A 134 -19.75 0.92 -27.01
N LEU A 135 -19.62 2.01 -27.77
CA LEU A 135 -20.28 3.28 -27.47
C LEU A 135 -21.81 3.18 -27.64
N ILE A 136 -22.31 2.45 -28.64
CA ILE A 136 -23.74 2.21 -28.86
C ILE A 136 -24.33 1.35 -27.74
N GLN A 137 -23.61 0.30 -27.32
CA GLN A 137 -24.01 -0.58 -26.23
C GLN A 137 -23.96 0.10 -24.85
N GLY A 138 -23.29 1.26 -24.75
CA GLY A 138 -23.11 1.99 -23.48
C GLY A 138 -22.12 1.34 -22.52
N THR A 139 -21.32 0.38 -22.98
CA THR A 139 -20.26 -0.27 -22.18
C THR A 139 -19.03 0.61 -22.05
N GLU A 140 -18.84 1.54 -22.98
CA GLU A 140 -17.82 2.58 -22.90
C GLU A 140 -18.42 3.96 -23.14
N LYS A 141 -17.76 4.97 -22.58
CA LYS A 141 -17.98 6.40 -22.81
C LYS A 141 -16.72 7.05 -23.37
N PHE A 142 -16.90 8.19 -24.02
CA PHE A 142 -15.82 8.96 -24.64
C PHE A 142 -15.53 10.24 -23.86
N PHE A 143 -14.26 10.59 -23.76
CA PHE A 143 -13.76 11.71 -22.96
C PHE A 143 -12.66 12.46 -23.71
N LYS A 144 -12.51 13.74 -23.35
CA LYS A 144 -11.31 14.53 -23.59
C LYS A 144 -10.51 14.55 -22.29
N TYR A 145 -9.34 13.94 -22.33
CA TYR A 145 -8.46 13.76 -21.19
C TYR A 145 -7.22 14.64 -21.32
N ALA A 146 -6.89 15.36 -20.26
CA ALA A 146 -5.68 16.16 -20.14
C ALA A 146 -4.89 15.72 -18.91
N LEU A 147 -3.58 15.60 -19.07
CA LEU A 147 -2.63 15.35 -17.98
C LEU A 147 -1.55 16.42 -18.04
N TYR A 148 -1.46 17.19 -16.95
CA TYR A 148 -0.47 18.25 -16.78
C TYR A 148 0.39 17.96 -15.55
N ILE A 149 1.68 18.21 -15.67
CA ILE A 149 2.65 18.05 -14.59
C ILE A 149 3.50 19.31 -14.52
N THR A 150 3.55 19.95 -13.35
CA THR A 150 4.42 21.09 -13.08
C THR A 150 5.47 20.69 -12.06
N ILE A 151 6.74 20.68 -12.47
CA ILE A 151 7.87 20.38 -11.57
C ILE A 151 8.39 21.68 -10.97
N PHE A 152 8.92 21.64 -9.75
CA PHE A 152 9.55 22.76 -9.06
C PHE A 152 10.99 22.44 -8.64
N GLU A 153 11.92 23.35 -8.94
CA GLU A 153 13.35 23.19 -8.66
C GLU A 153 13.99 24.47 -8.12
N ASP A 154 15.18 24.35 -7.54
CA ASP A 154 15.94 25.47 -6.96
C ASP A 154 16.79 26.25 -7.97
N SER A 155 17.03 25.69 -9.15
CA SER A 155 17.81 26.34 -10.20
C SER A 155 17.35 25.90 -11.60
N ILE A 156 17.72 26.66 -12.62
CA ILE A 156 17.38 26.36 -14.02
C ILE A 156 18.09 25.08 -14.47
N GLU A 157 19.30 24.83 -14.01
CA GLU A 157 20.08 23.62 -14.31
C GLU A 157 19.36 22.38 -13.80
N LYS A 158 18.95 22.37 -12.52
CA LYS A 158 18.16 21.28 -11.94
C LYS A 158 16.80 21.10 -12.63
N LEU A 159 16.18 22.20 -13.06
CA LEU A 159 14.91 22.15 -13.80
C LEU A 159 15.08 21.46 -15.16
N ASN A 160 16.21 21.68 -15.84
CA ASN A 160 16.52 21.00 -17.09
C ASN A 160 16.87 19.52 -16.87
N GLU A 161 17.62 19.18 -15.81
CA GLU A 161 17.86 17.79 -15.42
C GLU A 161 16.54 17.05 -15.12
N ALA A 162 15.62 17.70 -14.41
CA ALA A 162 14.31 17.15 -14.11
C ALA A 162 13.45 16.98 -15.38
N GLU A 163 13.54 17.90 -16.34
CA GLU A 163 12.90 17.75 -17.65
C GLU A 163 13.40 16.50 -18.38
N GLU A 164 14.72 16.32 -18.49
CA GLU A 164 15.31 15.15 -19.15
C GLU A 164 14.89 13.85 -18.47
N GLN A 165 14.87 13.83 -17.13
CA GLN A 165 14.44 12.68 -16.35
C GLN A 165 12.97 12.34 -16.60
N ILE A 166 12.06 13.31 -16.55
CA ILE A 166 10.63 13.08 -16.78
C ILE A 166 10.39 12.65 -18.23
N LEU A 167 11.03 13.28 -19.22
CA LEU A 167 10.94 12.88 -20.63
C LEU A 167 11.31 11.41 -20.80
N SER A 168 12.45 10.99 -20.25
CA SER A 168 12.92 9.60 -20.31
C SER A 168 11.92 8.61 -19.70
N LEU A 169 11.32 8.95 -18.55
CA LEU A 169 10.35 8.11 -17.87
C LEU A 169 9.05 7.92 -18.68
N PHE A 170 8.55 8.98 -19.31
CA PHE A 170 7.37 8.90 -20.17
C PHE A 170 7.67 8.18 -21.50
N GLU A 171 8.82 8.45 -22.12
CA GLU A 171 9.23 7.80 -23.37
C GLU A 171 9.40 6.28 -23.20
N ALA A 172 9.90 5.82 -22.05
CA ALA A 172 9.96 4.40 -21.70
C ALA A 172 8.57 3.72 -21.67
N LYS A 173 7.49 4.50 -21.55
CA LYS A 173 6.09 4.05 -21.63
C LYS A 173 5.43 4.39 -22.97
N MET A 174 6.20 4.87 -23.96
CA MET A 174 5.71 5.37 -25.25
C MET A 174 4.68 6.49 -25.12
N VAL A 175 4.72 7.22 -24.01
CA VAL A 175 3.93 8.44 -23.79
C VAL A 175 4.83 9.61 -24.06
N TYR A 176 4.36 10.57 -24.85
CA TYR A 176 5.18 11.72 -25.25
C TYR A 176 4.63 12.98 -24.60
N ILE A 177 5.51 13.75 -23.96
CA ILE A 177 5.15 15.02 -23.34
C ILE A 177 5.88 16.18 -24.01
N ARG A 178 5.35 17.39 -23.84
CA ARG A 178 6.00 18.63 -24.26
C ARG A 178 5.89 19.69 -23.17
N PRO A 179 6.88 20.57 -23.01
CA PRO A 179 6.74 21.74 -22.16
C PRO A 179 5.70 22.71 -22.75
N ALA A 180 4.95 23.38 -21.87
CA ALA A 180 3.99 24.43 -22.21
C ALA A 180 4.69 25.74 -22.60
N LEU A 181 5.49 25.71 -23.67
CA LEU A 181 6.25 26.86 -24.14
C LEU A 181 5.32 28.05 -24.42
N PHE A 182 5.69 29.23 -23.92
CA PHE A 182 4.89 30.47 -23.95
C PHE A 182 3.52 30.38 -23.26
N GLN A 183 3.21 29.27 -22.58
CA GLN A 183 1.96 29.02 -21.88
C GLN A 183 2.20 28.53 -20.44
N GLN A 184 3.37 28.86 -19.86
CA GLN A 184 3.77 28.40 -18.54
C GLN A 184 2.84 28.91 -17.43
N GLU A 185 2.33 30.14 -17.57
CA GLU A 185 1.32 30.71 -16.65
C GLU A 185 -0.01 29.93 -16.69
N ALA A 186 -0.52 29.62 -17.89
CA ALA A 186 -1.69 28.76 -18.02
C ALA A 186 -1.42 27.35 -17.49
N GLY A 187 -0.21 26.83 -17.72
CA GLY A 187 0.21 25.52 -17.24
C GLY A 187 0.21 25.41 -15.72
N ILE A 188 0.85 26.34 -15.01
CA ILE A 188 0.86 26.30 -13.55
C ILE A 188 -0.53 26.48 -12.96
N ASN A 189 -1.34 27.40 -13.51
CA ASN A 189 -2.72 27.59 -13.06
C ASN A 189 -3.58 26.32 -13.28
N SER A 190 -3.25 25.52 -14.30
CA SER A 190 -3.93 24.24 -14.55
C SER A 190 -3.50 23.11 -13.62
N THR A 191 -2.37 23.24 -12.91
CA THR A 191 -1.90 22.25 -11.93
C THR A 191 -2.10 22.67 -10.48
N LEU A 192 -2.56 23.90 -10.25
CA LEU A 192 -3.04 24.33 -8.94
C LEU A 192 -4.35 23.61 -8.60
N PRO A 193 -4.64 23.39 -7.29
CA PRO A 193 -5.87 22.72 -6.83
C PRO A 193 -7.12 23.62 -6.94
N LEU A 194 -7.23 24.39 -8.03
CA LEU A 194 -8.36 25.26 -8.35
C LEU A 194 -9.39 24.56 -9.25
N GLY A 195 -9.03 23.43 -9.85
CA GLY A 195 -9.92 22.67 -10.73
C GLY A 195 -10.19 23.32 -12.07
N GLU A 196 -9.31 24.22 -12.53
CA GLU A 196 -9.47 24.95 -13.80
C GLU A 196 -8.48 24.48 -14.86
N ASP A 197 -8.96 23.94 -15.97
CA ASP A 197 -8.13 23.60 -17.13
C ASP A 197 -7.91 24.84 -18.01
N LYS A 198 -6.76 25.51 -17.88
CA LYS A 198 -6.40 26.70 -18.67
C LYS A 198 -5.65 26.37 -19.95
N LEU A 199 -4.98 25.21 -20.02
CA LEU A 199 -4.23 24.79 -21.20
C LEU A 199 -5.15 24.20 -22.28
N LEU A 200 -6.19 23.45 -21.89
CA LEU A 200 -7.14 22.79 -22.77
C LEU A 200 -6.49 21.85 -23.82
N VAL A 201 -5.24 21.46 -23.60
CA VAL A 201 -4.55 20.48 -24.43
C VAL A 201 -5.00 19.09 -24.02
N THR A 202 -5.95 18.54 -24.78
CA THR A 202 -6.64 17.28 -24.45
C THR A 202 -6.46 16.21 -25.54
N ASN A 203 -6.37 14.97 -25.09
CA ASN A 203 -6.37 13.77 -25.92
C ASN A 203 -7.73 13.08 -25.85
N SER A 204 -8.16 12.48 -26.95
CA SER A 204 -9.39 11.69 -26.97
C SER A 204 -9.16 10.31 -26.38
N MET A 205 -9.96 9.91 -25.39
CA MET A 205 -9.91 8.57 -24.79
C MET A 205 -11.30 8.01 -24.54
N ASN A 206 -11.43 6.69 -24.69
CA ASN A 206 -12.55 5.91 -24.20
C ASN A 206 -12.32 5.44 -22.76
N THR A 207 -13.32 4.82 -22.16
CA THR A 207 -13.31 4.45 -20.73
C THR A 207 -12.16 3.52 -20.34
N ALA A 208 -11.84 2.53 -21.18
CA ALA A 208 -10.84 1.52 -20.88
C ALA A 208 -9.41 2.07 -20.69
N PRO A 209 -8.81 2.84 -21.62
CA PRO A 209 -7.49 3.43 -21.39
C PRO A 209 -7.53 4.51 -20.29
N LEU A 210 -8.64 5.27 -20.18
CA LEU A 210 -8.77 6.30 -19.16
C LEU A 210 -8.72 5.72 -17.74
N SER A 211 -9.34 4.56 -17.49
CA SER A 211 -9.33 3.95 -16.15
C SER A 211 -7.92 3.57 -15.67
N THR A 212 -7.00 3.31 -16.59
CA THR A 212 -5.59 3.00 -16.28
C THR A 212 -4.79 4.19 -15.75
N THR A 213 -5.32 5.41 -15.89
CA THR A 213 -4.67 6.66 -15.45
C THR A 213 -4.77 6.90 -13.94
N PHE A 214 -5.58 6.10 -13.23
CA PHE A 214 -5.75 6.25 -11.79
C PHE A 214 -4.41 6.11 -11.05
N PRO A 215 -3.97 7.15 -10.31
CA PRO A 215 -2.58 7.22 -9.82
C PRO A 215 -2.29 6.31 -8.61
N PHE A 216 -3.30 5.91 -7.85
CA PHE A 216 -3.09 5.17 -6.59
C PHE A 216 -3.31 3.68 -6.79
N VAL A 217 -2.22 2.91 -6.82
CA VAL A 217 -2.25 1.45 -7.08
C VAL A 217 -1.49 0.63 -6.03
N SER A 218 -0.89 1.26 -5.02
CA SER A 218 -0.33 0.52 -3.87
C SER A 218 -1.31 0.44 -2.71
N SER A 219 -1.65 -0.77 -2.28
CA SER A 219 -2.19 -1.02 -0.95
C SER A 219 -1.12 -0.65 0.07
N ASN A 220 -1.27 0.50 0.75
CA ASN A 220 -0.44 0.79 1.90
C ASN A 220 -0.87 -0.13 3.05
N LEU A 221 -0.05 -1.15 3.34
CA LEU A 221 -0.19 -1.98 4.55
C LEU A 221 0.43 -1.25 5.75
N SER A 222 0.01 -0.01 5.95
CA SER A 222 0.50 0.88 6.99
C SER A 222 -0.69 1.39 7.79
N SER A 223 -0.66 1.12 9.09
CA SER A 223 -1.66 1.49 10.07
C SER A 223 -1.00 2.31 11.17
N ASN A 224 -1.80 3.13 11.86
CA ASN A 224 -1.35 3.89 13.04
C ASN A 224 -1.21 3.01 14.31
N LYS A 225 -1.44 1.70 14.20
CA LYS A 225 -1.38 0.75 15.31
C LYS A 225 -0.58 -0.49 14.92
N GLY A 226 0.09 -1.07 15.93
CA GLY A 226 0.87 -2.28 15.82
C GLY A 226 2.36 -2.04 15.68
N ILE A 227 3.08 -3.03 15.16
CA ILE A 227 4.54 -3.01 15.09
C ILE A 227 5.03 -2.77 13.67
N LEU A 228 6.24 -2.22 13.54
CA LEU A 228 6.94 -2.15 12.26
C LEU A 228 7.36 -3.57 11.86
N TYR A 229 6.99 -4.00 10.66
CA TYR A 229 7.45 -5.27 10.07
C TYR A 229 8.58 -5.06 9.08
N GLY A 230 8.57 -3.94 8.36
CA GLY A 230 9.61 -3.65 7.38
C GLY A 230 9.28 -2.46 6.50
N ILE A 231 9.92 -2.42 5.34
CA ILE A 231 9.77 -1.34 4.36
C ILE A 231 9.26 -1.97 3.06
N ASN A 232 8.22 -1.36 2.48
CA ASN A 232 7.72 -1.74 1.16
C ASN A 232 8.76 -1.34 0.11
N ARG A 233 9.28 -2.33 -0.62
CA ARG A 233 10.35 -2.12 -1.61
C ARG A 233 9.89 -1.40 -2.88
N HIS A 234 8.59 -1.22 -3.09
CA HIS A 234 8.05 -0.55 -4.27
C HIS A 234 7.89 0.95 -4.10
N ASN A 235 7.54 1.40 -2.89
CA ASN A 235 7.25 2.81 -2.61
C ASN A 235 7.95 3.34 -1.35
N ASN A 236 8.87 2.56 -0.77
CA ASN A 236 9.62 2.87 0.45
C ASN A 236 8.76 3.21 1.68
N SER A 237 7.47 2.89 1.66
CA SER A 237 6.60 3.13 2.81
C SER A 237 6.85 2.10 3.93
N LEU A 238 6.54 2.49 5.16
CA LEU A 238 6.66 1.57 6.31
C LEU A 238 5.49 0.59 6.32
N ILE A 239 5.79 -0.69 6.55
CA ILE A 239 4.79 -1.74 6.78
C ILE A 239 4.56 -1.83 8.28
N ILE A 240 3.44 -1.28 8.73
CA ILE A 240 3.07 -1.19 10.16
C ILE A 240 1.64 -1.69 10.29
N PHE A 241 1.41 -2.72 11.10
CA PHE A 241 0.05 -3.12 11.45
C PHE A 241 0.03 -3.96 12.72
N ASP A 242 -1.14 -4.04 13.34
CA ASP A 242 -1.40 -4.88 14.51
C ASP A 242 -1.98 -6.22 14.07
N ARG A 243 -1.17 -7.28 14.12
CA ARG A 243 -1.58 -8.64 13.77
C ARG A 243 -2.76 -9.12 14.64
N PHE A 244 -2.83 -8.71 15.90
CA PHE A 244 -3.90 -9.14 16.81
C PHE A 244 -5.23 -8.42 16.58
N SER A 245 -5.23 -7.35 15.77
CA SER A 245 -6.46 -6.69 15.32
C SER A 245 -7.15 -7.39 14.14
N MET A 246 -6.50 -8.40 13.56
CA MET A 246 -7.06 -9.18 12.46
C MET A 246 -8.01 -10.27 12.97
N GLU A 247 -8.87 -10.79 12.08
CA GLU A 247 -9.78 -11.92 12.40
C GLU A 247 -9.02 -13.13 12.95
N ASN A 248 -7.81 -13.37 12.44
CA ASN A 248 -6.90 -14.37 12.96
C ASN A 248 -5.50 -13.77 13.13
N GLY A 249 -4.98 -13.83 14.36
CA GLY A 249 -3.66 -13.32 14.71
C GLY A 249 -2.51 -14.27 14.40
N ASN A 250 -2.71 -15.40 13.72
CA ASN A 250 -1.65 -16.37 13.44
C ASN A 250 -0.64 -15.84 12.39
N MET A 251 0.63 -16.21 12.54
CA MET A 251 1.69 -15.91 11.57
C MET A 251 2.47 -17.18 11.23
N VAL A 252 2.80 -17.34 9.94
CA VAL A 252 3.68 -18.40 9.45
C VAL A 252 4.85 -17.77 8.70
N ILE A 253 6.07 -18.10 9.11
CA ILE A 253 7.30 -17.55 8.53
C ILE A 253 8.08 -18.66 7.82
N PHE A 254 8.27 -18.51 6.51
CA PHE A 254 9.08 -19.40 5.69
C PHE A 254 10.41 -18.74 5.34
N GLY A 255 11.50 -19.50 5.44
CA GLY A 255 12.83 -19.02 5.05
C GLY A 255 13.82 -20.15 4.95
N LYS A 256 14.73 -20.07 3.97
CA LYS A 256 15.89 -20.96 3.88
C LYS A 256 16.84 -20.69 5.07
N ALA A 257 17.67 -21.67 5.42
CA ALA A 257 18.77 -21.45 6.36
C ALA A 257 19.62 -20.25 5.91
N GLY A 258 19.93 -19.33 6.83
CA GLY A 258 20.62 -18.08 6.54
C GLY A 258 19.76 -16.96 5.91
N GLY A 259 18.48 -17.20 5.63
CA GLY A 259 17.58 -16.21 5.01
C GLY A 259 17.05 -15.13 5.97
N GLY A 260 17.54 -15.08 7.21
CA GLY A 260 17.10 -14.08 8.20
C GLY A 260 15.83 -14.44 8.97
N LYS A 261 15.33 -15.68 8.90
CA LYS A 261 14.14 -16.16 9.64
C LYS A 261 14.23 -15.86 11.14
N SER A 262 15.27 -16.36 11.81
CA SER A 262 15.45 -16.18 13.25
C SER A 262 15.66 -14.71 13.63
N TYR A 263 16.32 -13.93 12.77
CA TYR A 263 16.46 -12.49 12.98
C TYR A 263 15.09 -11.78 12.96
N ALA A 264 14.26 -12.05 11.94
CA ALA A 264 12.93 -11.47 11.83
C ALA A 264 12.05 -11.81 13.04
N VAL A 265 12.04 -13.08 13.47
CA VAL A 265 11.29 -13.54 14.65
C VAL A 265 11.76 -12.85 15.92
N LYS A 266 13.07 -12.77 16.18
CA LYS A 266 13.62 -12.11 17.38
C LYS A 266 13.25 -10.63 17.43
N VAL A 267 13.29 -9.94 16.28
CA VAL A 267 12.88 -8.54 16.18
C VAL A 267 11.38 -8.38 16.44
N GLU A 268 10.54 -9.26 15.91
CA GLU A 268 9.10 -9.27 16.20
C GLU A 268 8.83 -9.52 17.69
N ILE A 269 9.51 -10.48 18.32
CA ILE A 269 9.37 -10.78 19.76
C ILE A 269 9.70 -9.53 20.58
N LEU A 270 10.84 -8.89 20.34
CA LEU A 270 11.24 -7.67 21.05
C LEU A 270 10.21 -6.55 20.90
N ARG A 271 9.71 -6.35 19.67
CA ARG A 271 8.67 -5.35 19.42
C ARG A 271 7.37 -5.71 20.11
N SER A 272 6.97 -6.97 20.11
CA SER A 272 5.73 -7.43 20.75
C SER A 272 5.79 -7.28 22.27
N LEU A 273 6.94 -7.60 22.89
CA LEU A 273 7.19 -7.39 24.32
C LEU A 273 7.04 -5.91 24.71
N MET A 274 7.53 -4.99 23.88
CA MET A 274 7.36 -3.54 24.12
C MET A 274 5.90 -3.07 24.11
N PHE A 275 5.01 -3.83 23.47
CA PHE A 275 3.56 -3.60 23.46
C PHE A 275 2.81 -4.44 24.51
N GLY A 276 3.53 -5.11 25.42
CA GLY A 276 2.95 -5.85 26.54
C GLY A 276 2.47 -7.27 26.19
N ALA A 277 2.95 -7.86 25.09
CA ALA A 277 2.64 -9.25 24.77
C ALA A 277 3.47 -10.23 25.61
N ASP A 278 2.85 -11.26 26.15
CA ASP A 278 3.55 -12.41 26.74
C ASP A 278 4.02 -13.37 25.64
N ILE A 279 5.29 -13.80 25.71
CA ILE A 279 5.92 -14.59 24.66
C ILE A 279 6.47 -15.90 25.23
N ILE A 280 6.04 -17.02 24.63
CA ILE A 280 6.56 -18.36 24.89
C ILE A 280 7.23 -18.87 23.61
N VAL A 281 8.46 -19.35 23.72
CA VAL A 281 9.24 -19.88 22.59
C VAL A 281 9.61 -21.33 22.84
N ILE A 282 9.28 -22.21 21.89
CA ILE A 282 9.78 -23.60 21.86
C ILE A 282 11.01 -23.60 20.94
N ASP A 283 12.18 -23.77 21.54
CA ASP A 283 13.47 -23.57 20.86
C ASP A 283 14.31 -24.86 20.83
N PRO A 284 14.16 -25.69 19.79
CA PRO A 284 14.95 -26.91 19.64
C PRO A 284 16.41 -26.65 19.25
N GLU A 285 16.75 -25.45 18.77
CA GLU A 285 18.09 -25.10 18.25
C GLU A 285 18.92 -24.25 19.23
N ASN A 286 18.38 -23.94 20.41
CA ASN A 286 18.99 -23.09 21.44
C ASN A 286 19.40 -21.69 20.92
N GLU A 287 18.64 -21.13 19.99
CA GLU A 287 18.91 -19.80 19.42
C GLU A 287 18.38 -18.63 20.26
N TYR A 288 17.48 -18.87 21.22
CA TYR A 288 16.70 -17.84 21.91
C TYR A 288 17.12 -17.62 23.37
N GLN A 289 18.05 -18.41 23.92
CA GLN A 289 18.53 -18.25 25.29
C GLN A 289 19.03 -16.82 25.56
N HIS A 290 19.91 -16.29 24.70
CA HIS A 290 20.45 -14.95 24.88
C HIS A 290 19.36 -13.87 24.79
N LEU A 291 18.34 -14.08 23.95
CA LEU A 291 17.20 -13.16 23.88
C LEU A 291 16.44 -13.14 25.21
N ALA A 292 16.12 -14.33 25.74
CA ALA A 292 15.41 -14.46 27.02
C ALA A 292 16.18 -13.77 28.15
N GLU A 293 17.48 -14.01 28.27
CA GLU A 293 18.34 -13.36 29.27
C GLU A 293 18.38 -11.83 29.10
N THR A 294 18.36 -11.33 27.87
CA THR A 294 18.41 -9.88 27.57
C THR A 294 17.15 -9.15 27.99
N VAL A 295 15.99 -9.84 28.00
CA VAL A 295 14.69 -9.26 28.34
C VAL A 295 14.22 -9.66 29.74
N ASP A 296 15.13 -10.15 30.60
CA ASP A 296 14.83 -10.70 31.93
C ASP A 296 13.75 -11.80 31.92
N GLY A 297 13.70 -12.56 30.82
CA GLY A 297 12.83 -13.71 30.65
C GLY A 297 13.38 -14.98 31.29
N SER A 298 12.54 -16.02 31.33
CA SER A 298 12.93 -17.35 31.81
C SER A 298 13.38 -18.24 30.66
N TYR A 299 14.52 -18.91 30.82
CA TYR A 299 14.97 -19.96 29.90
C TYR A 299 14.99 -21.31 30.61
N LEU A 300 14.09 -22.21 30.20
CA LEU A 300 13.93 -23.54 30.79
C LEU A 300 14.57 -24.59 29.89
N LYS A 301 15.79 -25.01 30.23
CA LYS A 301 16.49 -26.06 29.47
C LYS A 301 15.84 -27.41 29.72
N ILE A 302 15.37 -28.10 28.68
CA ILE A 302 14.88 -29.48 28.75
C ILE A 302 15.96 -30.42 28.23
N SER A 303 16.60 -31.18 29.12
CA SER A 303 17.65 -32.16 28.78
C SER A 303 17.76 -33.21 29.88
N LEU A 304 18.36 -34.38 29.60
CA LEU A 304 18.51 -35.49 30.55
C LEU A 304 19.19 -35.12 31.87
N THR A 305 20.07 -34.11 31.86
CA THR A 305 20.78 -33.62 33.05
C THR A 305 20.21 -32.33 33.62
N SER A 306 19.10 -31.84 33.06
CA SER A 306 18.45 -30.61 33.53
C SER A 306 17.72 -30.87 34.85
N LYS A 307 17.52 -29.81 35.63
CA LYS A 307 16.59 -29.84 36.76
C LYS A 307 15.13 -29.68 36.32
N HIS A 308 14.92 -29.16 35.11
CA HIS A 308 13.59 -28.91 34.55
C HIS A 308 13.11 -30.14 33.79
N HIS A 309 11.94 -30.63 34.17
CA HIS A 309 11.28 -31.77 33.58
C HIS A 309 9.82 -31.43 33.33
N ILE A 310 9.27 -31.91 32.23
CA ILE A 310 7.84 -31.82 31.93
C ILE A 310 7.28 -33.20 32.16
N ASN A 311 6.28 -33.33 33.03
CA ASN A 311 5.55 -34.58 33.19
C ASN A 311 4.35 -34.58 32.23
N PRO A 312 4.35 -35.40 31.16
CA PRO A 312 3.22 -35.48 30.25
C PRO A 312 1.97 -36.07 30.90
N PHE A 313 2.08 -36.77 32.02
CA PHE A 313 0.95 -37.36 32.77
C PHE A 313 0.32 -36.38 33.77
N ASP A 314 0.83 -35.15 33.85
CA ASP A 314 0.27 -34.15 34.73
C ASP A 314 -1.08 -33.63 34.24
N ILE A 315 -2.03 -33.44 35.15
CA ILE A 315 -3.40 -33.01 34.85
C ILE A 315 -3.62 -31.63 35.46
N SER A 316 -4.13 -30.71 34.63
CA SER A 316 -4.53 -29.39 35.11
C SER A 316 -5.87 -29.46 35.85
N PRO A 317 -6.07 -28.61 36.88
CA PRO A 317 -7.37 -28.48 37.53
C PRO A 317 -8.47 -28.07 36.54
N PRO A 318 -9.72 -28.47 36.77
CA PRO A 318 -10.83 -28.15 35.87
C PRO A 318 -11.09 -26.66 35.74
N GLY A 319 -11.37 -26.23 34.50
CA GLY A 319 -11.97 -24.93 34.24
C GLY A 319 -13.43 -24.83 34.74
N PRO A 320 -14.06 -23.65 34.64
CA PRO A 320 -15.42 -23.41 35.15
C PRO A 320 -16.50 -24.34 34.55
N ASP A 321 -16.30 -24.80 33.32
CA ASP A 321 -17.29 -25.54 32.52
C ASP A 321 -16.84 -26.97 32.17
N GLU A 322 -15.75 -27.47 32.79
CA GLU A 322 -15.19 -28.79 32.49
C GLU A 322 -15.41 -29.77 33.65
N THR A 323 -15.78 -31.01 33.33
CA THR A 323 -15.86 -32.08 34.34
C THR A 323 -14.51 -32.78 34.51
N THR A 324 -14.21 -33.27 35.72
CA THR A 324 -13.01 -34.08 36.00
C THR A 324 -12.91 -35.29 35.05
N GLU A 325 -14.03 -35.92 34.72
CA GLU A 325 -14.09 -37.07 33.80
C GLU A 325 -13.63 -36.68 32.37
N GLU A 326 -14.12 -35.56 31.84
CA GLU A 326 -13.74 -35.07 30.52
C GLU A 326 -12.24 -34.75 30.43
N ILE A 327 -11.68 -34.16 31.49
CA ILE A 327 -10.27 -33.81 31.56
C ILE A 327 -9.40 -35.07 31.58
N ILE A 328 -9.71 -36.04 32.44
CA ILE A 328 -8.99 -37.32 32.50
C ILE A 328 -9.05 -38.00 31.13
N ARG A 329 -10.23 -38.04 30.50
CA ARG A 329 -10.41 -38.66 29.20
C ARG A 329 -9.62 -37.95 28.09
N SER A 330 -9.67 -36.61 28.04
CA SER A 330 -8.87 -35.81 27.12
C SER A 330 -7.39 -36.07 27.30
N LYS A 331 -6.94 -36.12 28.57
CA LYS A 331 -5.56 -36.38 28.91
C LYS A 331 -5.08 -37.75 28.47
N ILE A 332 -5.89 -38.79 28.66
CA ILE A 332 -5.59 -40.15 28.18
C ILE A 332 -5.47 -40.14 26.66
N MET A 333 -6.38 -39.46 25.93
CA MET A 333 -6.28 -39.34 24.47
C MET A 333 -5.00 -38.62 24.03
N ASP A 334 -4.61 -37.54 24.70
CA ASP A 334 -3.36 -36.81 24.42
C ASP A 334 -2.13 -37.69 24.66
N LEU A 335 -2.13 -38.48 25.74
CA LEU A 335 -1.06 -39.42 26.08
C LEU A 335 -0.97 -40.56 25.05
N VAL A 336 -2.09 -41.11 24.61
CA VAL A 336 -2.11 -42.09 23.50
C VAL A 336 -1.50 -41.46 22.25
N GLY A 337 -1.86 -40.22 21.92
CA GLY A 337 -1.28 -39.47 20.80
C GLY A 337 0.23 -39.29 20.92
N LEU A 338 0.70 -38.84 22.09
CA LEU A 338 2.11 -38.67 22.40
C LEU A 338 2.90 -39.98 22.29
N LEU A 339 2.39 -41.05 22.91
CA LEU A 339 3.05 -42.37 22.90
C LEU A 339 3.06 -42.99 21.50
N LYS A 340 2.05 -42.76 20.67
CA LYS A 340 2.09 -43.14 19.25
C LYS A 340 3.20 -42.43 18.48
N VAL A 341 3.41 -41.13 18.73
CA VAL A 341 4.51 -40.39 18.11
C VAL A 341 5.86 -40.95 18.56
N ALA A 342 6.00 -41.35 19.83
CA ALA A 342 7.24 -41.88 20.39
C ALA A 342 7.53 -43.35 19.99
N LEU A 343 6.53 -44.22 20.01
CA LEU A 343 6.65 -45.67 19.78
C LEU A 343 6.47 -46.05 18.30
N GLY A 344 5.86 -45.18 17.49
CA GLY A 344 5.58 -45.43 16.08
C GLY A 344 4.23 -46.14 15.86
N LYS A 345 4.19 -47.09 14.92
CA LYS A 345 2.95 -47.76 14.54
C LYS A 345 2.58 -48.83 15.57
N LEU A 346 1.47 -48.60 16.28
CA LEU A 346 0.84 -49.56 17.17
C LEU A 346 -0.31 -50.30 16.47
N THR A 347 -0.46 -51.60 16.71
CA THR A 347 -1.60 -52.39 16.23
C THR A 347 -2.91 -51.99 16.95
N PRO A 348 -4.09 -52.32 16.41
CA PRO A 348 -5.36 -52.09 17.13
C PRO A 348 -5.39 -52.73 18.52
N GLU A 349 -4.78 -53.91 18.67
CA GLU A 349 -4.67 -54.63 19.94
C GLU A 349 -3.77 -53.86 20.92
N GLU A 350 -2.57 -53.45 20.49
CA GLU A 350 -1.64 -52.65 21.30
C GLU A 350 -2.25 -51.31 21.72
N ASN A 351 -3.04 -50.68 20.84
CA ASN A 351 -3.76 -49.45 21.18
C ASN A 351 -4.82 -49.67 22.27
N SER A 352 -5.53 -50.80 22.20
CA SER A 352 -6.54 -51.17 23.21
C SER A 352 -5.89 -51.46 24.56
N ILE A 353 -4.75 -52.16 24.56
CA ILE A 353 -3.96 -52.42 25.77
C ILE A 353 -3.44 -51.10 26.35
N LEU A 354 -2.90 -50.21 25.51
CA LEU A 354 -2.37 -48.93 25.96
C LEU A 354 -3.46 -48.03 26.58
N ASP A 355 -4.64 -47.97 25.98
CA ASP A 355 -5.77 -47.20 26.51
C ASP A 355 -6.21 -47.72 27.89
N LYS A 356 -6.33 -49.05 28.04
CA LYS A 356 -6.63 -49.69 29.33
C LYS A 356 -5.54 -49.40 30.37
N ALA A 357 -4.28 -49.54 29.99
CA ALA A 357 -3.15 -49.30 30.89
C ALA A 357 -3.13 -47.86 31.38
N LEU A 358 -3.36 -46.87 30.50
CA LEU A 358 -3.42 -45.47 30.90
C LEU A 358 -4.57 -45.18 31.88
N ASN A 359 -5.74 -45.80 31.70
CA ASN A 359 -6.83 -45.70 32.67
C ASN A 359 -6.44 -46.29 34.03
N GLU A 360 -5.79 -47.45 34.04
CA GLU A 360 -5.29 -48.08 35.27
C GLU A 360 -4.19 -47.25 35.95
N VAL A 361 -3.33 -46.56 35.18
CA VAL A 361 -2.29 -45.67 35.72
C VAL A 361 -2.90 -44.55 36.55
N TYR A 362 -3.92 -43.87 36.03
CA TYR A 362 -4.59 -42.82 36.80
C TYR A 362 -5.34 -43.39 37.99
N ALA A 363 -6.04 -44.52 37.83
CA ALA A 363 -6.71 -45.19 38.94
C ALA A 363 -5.75 -45.62 40.06
N SER A 364 -4.51 -46.03 39.72
CA SER A 364 -3.49 -46.44 40.70
C SER A 364 -2.99 -45.29 41.59
N LYS A 365 -3.20 -44.04 41.17
CA LYS A 365 -2.91 -42.82 41.94
C LYS A 365 -4.16 -42.20 42.56
N ASP A 366 -5.25 -42.96 42.66
CA ASP A 366 -6.56 -42.50 43.13
C ASP A 366 -7.15 -41.35 42.28
N ILE A 367 -6.71 -41.19 41.02
CA ILE A 367 -7.24 -40.17 40.11
C ILE A 367 -8.41 -40.77 39.34
N THR A 368 -9.61 -40.46 39.81
CA THR A 368 -10.89 -40.96 39.31
C THR A 368 -11.82 -39.79 38.91
N PRO A 369 -12.92 -40.05 38.19
CA PRO A 369 -13.88 -39.00 37.79
C PRO A 369 -14.44 -38.15 38.94
N GLN A 370 -14.37 -38.63 40.19
CA GLN A 370 -14.85 -37.91 41.37
C GLN A 370 -13.72 -37.21 42.16
N SER A 371 -12.49 -37.22 41.65
CA SER A 371 -11.32 -36.72 42.36
C SER A 371 -11.22 -35.19 42.32
N ASP A 372 -10.70 -34.61 43.40
CA ASP A 372 -10.29 -33.21 43.43
C ASP A 372 -8.90 -33.06 42.79
N LEU A 373 -8.88 -32.68 41.51
CA LEU A 373 -7.66 -32.52 40.72
C LEU A 373 -6.73 -31.39 41.23
N LYS A 374 -7.13 -30.61 42.24
CA LYS A 374 -6.26 -29.56 42.82
C LYS A 374 -5.14 -30.11 43.70
N ASN A 375 -5.32 -31.30 44.28
CA ASN A 375 -4.39 -31.90 45.25
C ASN A 375 -4.07 -33.34 44.88
N ILE A 376 -3.59 -33.56 43.66
CA ILE A 376 -3.20 -34.88 43.16
C ILE A 376 -1.68 -35.01 43.08
N THR A 377 -1.20 -36.25 43.19
CA THR A 377 0.15 -36.58 42.74
C THR A 377 0.02 -37.21 41.36
N PRO A 378 0.44 -36.52 40.29
CA PRO A 378 0.25 -37.04 38.94
C PRO A 378 1.09 -38.32 38.76
N PRO A 379 0.61 -39.28 37.94
CA PRO A 379 1.40 -40.45 37.62
C PRO A 379 2.67 -40.07 36.85
N LEU A 380 3.61 -41.01 36.78
CA LEU A 380 4.83 -40.92 36.00
C LEU A 380 4.85 -42.02 34.93
N LEU A 381 5.76 -41.88 33.97
CA LEU A 381 5.96 -42.90 32.94
C LEU A 381 6.35 -44.27 33.55
N GLU A 382 7.05 -44.28 34.69
CA GLU A 382 7.40 -45.50 35.43
C GLU A 382 6.16 -46.23 35.97
N ASP A 383 5.10 -45.51 36.34
CA ASP A 383 3.84 -46.13 36.76
C ASP A 383 3.18 -46.85 35.58
N LEU A 384 3.22 -46.25 34.38
CA LEU A 384 2.72 -46.90 33.15
C LEU A 384 3.53 -48.15 32.80
N GLN A 385 4.86 -48.08 32.90
CA GLN A 385 5.71 -49.24 32.68
C GLN A 385 5.34 -50.37 33.65
N THR A 386 5.20 -50.05 34.95
CA THR A 386 4.86 -51.02 35.99
C THR A 386 3.51 -51.70 35.71
N ILE A 387 2.50 -50.95 35.27
CA ILE A 387 1.18 -51.51 34.95
C ILE A 387 1.27 -52.42 33.72
N LEU A 388 1.94 -51.99 32.66
CA LEU A 388 2.11 -52.79 31.45
C LEU A 388 2.87 -54.10 31.70
N GLU A 389 3.86 -54.11 32.58
CA GLU A 389 4.61 -55.33 32.95
C GLU A 389 3.74 -56.34 33.73
N ASN A 390 2.72 -55.86 34.45
CA ASN A 390 1.83 -56.68 35.27
C ASN A 390 0.49 -57.00 34.59
N MET A 391 0.22 -56.46 33.40
CA MET A 391 -0.97 -56.82 32.63
C MET A 391 -0.82 -58.22 32.03
N GLU A 392 -1.69 -59.14 32.43
CA GLU A 392 -1.82 -60.43 31.76
C GLU A 392 -2.41 -60.22 30.37
N VAL A 393 -1.64 -60.56 29.33
CA VAL A 393 -2.10 -60.54 27.95
C VAL A 393 -2.91 -61.82 27.72
N GLU A 394 -4.24 -61.76 27.89
CA GLU A 394 -5.16 -62.83 27.48
C GLU A 394 -5.29 -62.95 25.96
#